data_AF-A0AAV7GKH1-F1
#
_entry.id   AF-A0AAV7GKH1-F1
#
_cell.length_a   1.000
_cell.length_b   1.000
_cell.length_c   1.000
_cell.angle_alpha   90.00
_cell.angle_beta   90.00
_cell.angle_gamma   90.00
#
_symmetry.space_group_name_H-M   'P 1'
#
loop_
_entity.id
_entity.type
_entity.pdbx_description
1 polymer ?
#
loop_
_entity_poly.entity_id
_entity_poly.type
_entity_poly.pdbx_seq_one_letter_code
_entity_poly.pdbx_strand_id
1 'polypeptide(L)'
;MEKCAAMTTSSNLVRASMSLCPKACRARYHRQASLPGFSPPLLLRPSFGIYRSNKRVGREGSGAFMEVRSMSSSSAPSSSSSFGARLEETVKKTVAENPVVVYSKTWCSYSMEVKALFKRIGVDALVIELDQLGPQGPQLQKVLERLTGQFTVPNVFIGGKHIGGCTDTVKLYRKGELTPMLSELNINTKSLQQP
;
A
#
# COMPACT_ATOMS: atom_id res chain seq x y z
N MET A 1 17.85 -49.69 47.41
CA MET A 1 17.25 -49.96 46.08
C MET A 1 15.74 -49.73 46.26
N GLU A 2 15.28 -48.50 45.97
CA GLU A 2 14.44 -48.20 44.78
C GLU A 2 13.06 -48.90 44.89
N LYS A 3 11.90 -48.25 45.03
CA LYS A 3 11.23 -47.27 44.13
C LYS A 3 10.04 -46.63 44.88
N CYS A 4 9.90 -45.31 44.87
CA CYS A 4 8.97 -44.51 44.03
C CYS A 4 7.46 -44.68 44.29
N ALA A 5 6.92 -43.65 44.95
CA ALA A 5 5.69 -42.90 44.69
C ALA A 5 4.54 -43.54 43.90
N ALA A 6 3.38 -43.64 44.57
CA ALA A 6 2.07 -43.46 43.96
C ALA A 6 1.15 -42.81 45.01
N MET A 7 0.82 -41.52 44.84
CA MET A 7 -0.31 -40.90 45.54
C MET A 7 -1.32 -40.44 44.50
N THR A 8 -2.41 -41.19 44.50
CA THR A 8 -3.62 -41.03 43.72
C THR A 8 -4.32 -39.72 44.07
N THR A 9 -4.86 -39.12 43.02
CA THR A 9 -5.84 -38.05 42.94
C THR A 9 -7.03 -38.20 43.90
N SER A 10 -7.41 -37.12 44.61
CA SER A 10 -8.80 -36.67 44.62
C SER A 10 -9.01 -35.30 45.27
N SER A 11 -9.71 -34.45 44.52
CA SER A 11 -10.79 -33.56 44.93
C SER A 11 -10.67 -32.75 46.23
N ASN A 12 -10.59 -31.41 46.10
CA ASN A 12 -11.49 -30.51 46.82
C ASN A 12 -11.45 -29.06 46.27
N LEU A 13 -12.46 -28.75 45.46
CA LEU A 13 -13.40 -27.64 45.63
C LEU A 13 -12.91 -26.42 46.44
N VAL A 14 -12.54 -25.34 45.74
CA VAL A 14 -12.86 -23.98 46.21
C VAL A 14 -13.58 -23.21 45.11
N ARG A 15 -14.80 -22.87 45.50
CA ARG A 15 -15.85 -22.13 44.85
C ARG A 15 -15.50 -20.63 44.91
N ALA A 16 -15.46 -19.97 43.77
CA ALA A 16 -15.67 -18.52 43.67
C ALA A 16 -16.20 -18.25 42.26
N SER A 17 -17.51 -18.37 42.10
CA SER A 17 -18.44 -17.23 42.03
C SER A 17 -18.30 -16.46 40.72
N MET A 18 -19.15 -16.94 39.80
CA MET A 18 -19.64 -16.22 38.64
C MET A 18 -20.17 -14.84 39.06
N SER A 19 -19.75 -13.79 38.37
CA SER A 19 -20.63 -12.64 38.16
C SER A 19 -20.94 -12.57 36.67
N LEU A 20 -22.15 -13.02 36.34
CA LEU A 20 -22.81 -12.62 35.11
C LEU A 20 -23.09 -11.12 35.21
N CYS A 21 -22.85 -10.38 34.14
CA CYS A 21 -23.72 -9.27 33.80
C CYS A 21 -24.15 -9.37 32.33
N PRO A 22 -25.41 -9.00 32.02
CA PRO A 22 -26.15 -9.47 30.87
C PRO A 22 -26.09 -8.49 29.68
N LYS A 23 -26.48 -9.01 28.52
CA LYS A 23 -26.71 -8.31 27.25
C LYS A 23 -27.77 -7.21 27.36
N ALA A 24 -27.49 -6.03 26.80
CA ALA A 24 -28.48 -5.09 26.23
C ALA A 24 -27.75 -4.26 25.16
N CYS A 25 -27.89 -4.52 23.85
CA CYS A 25 -29.01 -4.15 22.98
C CYS A 25 -29.30 -2.63 22.95
N ARG A 26 -28.78 -1.99 21.88
CA ARG A 26 -29.43 -0.96 21.07
C ARG A 26 -29.79 0.38 21.73
N ALA A 27 -28.95 1.39 21.50
CA ALA A 27 -29.38 2.79 21.49
C ALA A 27 -29.32 3.34 20.05
N ARG A 28 -30.50 3.52 19.45
CA ARG A 28 -30.71 4.45 18.33
C ARG A 28 -30.52 5.86 18.88
N TYR A 29 -29.70 6.69 18.25
CA TYR A 29 -29.89 8.13 18.34
C TYR A 29 -30.29 8.66 16.98
N HIS A 30 -31.54 9.11 16.93
CA HIS A 30 -32.19 9.78 15.83
C HIS A 30 -32.20 11.27 16.17
N ARG A 31 -31.73 12.14 15.25
CA ARG A 31 -32.08 13.57 15.05
C ARG A 31 -31.91 14.53 16.27
N GLN A 32 -31.73 15.84 16.18
CA GLN A 32 -31.62 16.90 15.16
C GLN A 32 -31.22 18.16 15.96
N ALA A 33 -30.39 19.04 15.38
CA ALA A 33 -30.48 20.51 15.48
C ALA A 33 -29.21 21.09 14.82
N SER A 34 -29.23 21.61 13.58
CA SER A 34 -29.71 22.93 13.14
C SER A 34 -29.02 24.11 13.84
N LEU A 35 -28.28 24.92 13.06
CA LEU A 35 -28.24 26.40 12.98
C LEU A 35 -26.92 26.82 12.25
N PRO A 36 -26.76 28.08 11.77
CA PRO A 36 -27.27 28.59 10.50
C PRO A 36 -26.16 29.16 9.60
N GLY A 37 -26.58 29.69 8.44
CA GLY A 37 -25.77 30.01 7.27
C GLY A 37 -24.57 30.96 7.45
N PHE A 38 -23.57 30.71 6.62
CA PHE A 38 -22.67 31.72 6.10
C PHE A 38 -22.41 31.42 4.61
N SER A 39 -23.07 32.19 3.74
CA SER A 39 -22.74 32.29 2.33
C SER A 39 -21.62 33.32 2.17
N PRO A 40 -20.58 33.04 1.38
CA PRO A 40 -20.22 33.97 0.30
C PRO A 40 -19.63 33.22 -0.93
N PRO A 41 -19.18 33.91 -1.99
CA PRO A 41 -19.96 34.17 -3.18
C PRO A 41 -19.51 33.33 -4.37
N LEU A 42 -20.38 33.32 -5.37
CA LEU A 42 -20.16 32.85 -6.74
C LEU A 42 -18.95 33.55 -7.40
N LEU A 43 -18.56 32.98 -8.55
CA LEU A 43 -17.57 33.41 -9.55
C LEU A 43 -16.20 32.71 -9.33
N LEU A 44 -15.61 32.01 -10.29
CA LEU A 44 -15.76 32.02 -11.74
C LEU A 44 -15.25 30.67 -12.27
N ARG A 45 -16.04 30.03 -13.13
CA ARG A 45 -15.66 28.83 -13.89
C ARG A 45 -14.60 29.18 -14.95
N PRO A 46 -13.54 28.38 -15.09
CA PRO A 46 -12.91 28.16 -16.38
C PRO A 46 -13.33 26.82 -16.97
N SER A 47 -13.63 26.90 -18.25
CA SER A 47 -14.29 25.91 -19.09
C SER A 47 -13.58 24.56 -19.17
N PHE A 48 -14.42 23.53 -19.22
CA PHE A 48 -14.14 22.17 -19.68
C PHE A 48 -13.17 22.15 -20.87
N GLY A 49 -11.94 21.72 -20.62
CA GLY A 49 -11.02 21.27 -21.65
C GLY A 49 -11.42 19.86 -22.10
N ILE A 50 -11.97 19.80 -23.30
CA ILE A 50 -12.47 18.60 -23.98
C ILE A 50 -11.35 17.55 -24.08
N TYR A 51 -11.54 16.43 -23.39
CA TYR A 51 -10.78 15.19 -23.57
C TYR A 51 -11.11 14.62 -24.96
N ARG A 52 -10.24 14.87 -25.94
CA ARG A 52 -10.40 14.41 -27.32
C ARG A 52 -10.03 12.92 -27.42
N SER A 53 -11.03 12.07 -27.30
CA SER A 53 -10.95 10.65 -27.65
C SER A 53 -10.76 10.47 -29.17
N ASN A 54 -9.67 9.82 -29.58
CA ASN A 54 -9.51 9.35 -30.96
C ASN A 54 -10.08 7.94 -31.11
N LYS A 55 -11.37 7.85 -31.47
CA LYS A 55 -11.93 6.67 -32.16
C LYS A 55 -11.57 6.79 -33.65
N ARG A 56 -10.91 5.79 -34.23
CA ARG A 56 -10.96 5.52 -35.67
C ARG A 56 -11.61 4.15 -35.89
N VAL A 57 -12.71 4.14 -36.62
CA VAL A 57 -13.34 2.95 -37.20
C VAL A 57 -13.58 3.26 -38.67
N GLY A 58 -13.31 2.28 -39.54
CA GLY A 58 -14.16 2.03 -40.72
C GLY A 58 -13.63 2.45 -42.09
N ARG A 59 -12.96 1.49 -42.75
CA ARG A 59 -12.92 1.18 -44.19
C ARG A 59 -14.02 1.82 -45.07
N GLU A 60 -13.61 2.28 -46.25
CA GLU A 60 -14.23 1.98 -47.55
C GLU A 60 -13.10 1.86 -48.60
N GLY A 61 -13.25 0.96 -49.56
CA GLY A 61 -12.20 0.59 -50.51
C GLY A 61 -12.56 0.87 -51.96
N SER A 62 -11.54 0.89 -52.83
CA SER A 62 -11.63 0.57 -54.26
C SER A 62 -10.21 0.40 -54.79
N GLY A 63 -9.96 -0.72 -55.46
CA GLY A 63 -8.63 -1.23 -55.75
C GLY A 63 -7.88 -0.53 -56.88
N ALA A 64 -6.55 -0.66 -56.82
CA ALA A 64 -5.68 -0.79 -57.98
C ALA A 64 -4.38 -1.48 -57.53
N PHE A 65 -4.21 -2.69 -58.03
CA PHE A 65 -2.98 -3.43 -58.33
C PHE A 65 -1.64 -2.69 -58.12
N MET A 66 -0.82 -3.16 -57.17
CA MET A 66 0.60 -3.45 -57.46
C MET A 66 1.21 -4.35 -56.37
N GLU A 67 1.70 -5.49 -56.83
CA GLU A 67 2.55 -6.42 -56.12
C GLU A 67 3.95 -5.83 -55.97
N VAL A 68 4.43 -5.60 -54.74
CA VAL A 68 5.75 -6.05 -54.25
C VAL A 68 6.01 -5.62 -52.79
N ARG A 69 6.58 -6.58 -52.05
CA ARG A 69 7.38 -6.48 -50.82
C ARG A 69 6.65 -6.14 -49.52
N SER A 70 6.48 -7.21 -48.75
CA SER A 70 6.53 -7.26 -47.29
C SER A 70 7.06 -5.97 -46.64
N MET A 71 6.15 -5.16 -46.11
CA MET A 71 6.45 -4.22 -45.05
C MET A 71 5.65 -4.66 -43.83
N SER A 72 6.20 -5.66 -43.15
CA SER A 72 6.08 -5.71 -41.70
C SER A 72 6.54 -4.34 -41.20
N SER A 73 5.61 -3.44 -40.92
CA SER A 73 5.87 -2.33 -40.00
C SER A 73 5.97 -2.93 -38.60
N SER A 74 6.97 -3.78 -38.41
CA SER A 74 7.57 -4.03 -37.12
C SER A 74 8.26 -2.73 -36.73
N SER A 75 7.47 -1.79 -36.21
CA SER A 75 8.00 -0.93 -35.15
C SER A 75 8.46 -1.91 -34.08
N ALA A 76 9.74 -2.29 -34.15
CA ALA A 76 10.38 -3.06 -33.11
C ALA A 76 10.02 -2.38 -31.78
N PRO A 77 9.46 -3.08 -30.78
CA PRO A 77 9.40 -2.50 -29.47
C PRO A 77 10.84 -2.14 -29.13
N SER A 78 11.12 -0.84 -29.05
CA SER A 78 12.38 -0.33 -28.56
C SER A 78 12.68 -1.13 -27.29
N SER A 79 13.82 -1.80 -27.23
CA SER A 79 14.22 -2.71 -26.15
C SER A 79 14.06 -2.14 -24.73
N SER A 80 13.95 -0.80 -24.62
CA SER A 80 13.58 -0.05 -23.42
C SER A 80 12.17 -0.34 -22.86
N SER A 81 11.18 -0.67 -23.69
CA SER A 81 9.79 -0.92 -23.23
C SER A 81 9.65 -2.25 -22.50
N SER A 82 10.36 -3.28 -22.96
CA SER A 82 10.39 -4.61 -22.33
C SER A 82 11.00 -4.58 -20.93
N PHE A 83 12.05 -3.78 -20.74
CA PHE A 83 12.74 -3.67 -19.46
C PHE A 83 11.88 -3.00 -18.38
N GLY A 84 11.20 -1.90 -18.73
CA GLY A 84 10.28 -1.22 -17.81
C GLY A 84 9.12 -2.12 -17.36
N ALA A 85 8.59 -2.95 -18.26
CA ALA A 85 7.54 -3.91 -17.93
C ALA A 85 8.01 -5.01 -16.96
N ARG A 86 9.22 -5.54 -17.16
CA ARG A 86 9.83 -6.54 -16.25
C ARG A 86 10.05 -5.97 -14.84
N LEU A 87 10.53 -4.73 -14.75
CA LEU A 87 10.68 -4.06 -13.46
C LEU A 87 9.33 -3.83 -12.77
N GLU A 88 8.30 -3.46 -13.53
CA GLU A 88 6.95 -3.27 -13.00
C GLU A 88 6.38 -4.57 -12.43
N GLU A 89 6.53 -5.68 -13.15
CA GLU A 89 6.18 -7.02 -12.67
C GLU A 89 6.95 -7.39 -11.40
N THR A 90 8.24 -7.04 -11.35
CA THR A 90 9.09 -7.29 -10.18
C THR A 90 8.60 -6.52 -8.97
N VAL A 91 8.26 -5.23 -9.11
CA VAL A 91 7.68 -4.43 -8.01
C VAL A 91 6.37 -5.04 -7.51
N LYS A 92 5.45 -5.37 -8.42
CA LYS A 92 4.16 -5.98 -8.07
C LYS A 92 4.34 -7.31 -7.34
N LYS A 93 5.26 -8.14 -7.82
CA LYS A 93 5.61 -9.42 -7.18
C LYS A 93 6.16 -9.20 -5.78
N THR A 94 7.15 -8.32 -5.63
CA THR A 94 7.76 -8.03 -4.33
C THR A 94 6.76 -7.48 -3.32
N VAL A 95 5.87 -6.59 -3.76
CA VAL A 95 4.80 -5.99 -2.94
C VAL A 95 3.70 -7.00 -2.58
N ALA A 96 3.49 -8.04 -3.40
CA ALA A 96 2.55 -9.12 -3.10
C ALA A 96 3.14 -10.19 -2.17
N GLU A 97 4.44 -10.49 -2.30
CA GLU A 97 5.13 -11.51 -1.49
C GLU A 97 5.48 -11.03 -0.09
N ASN A 98 5.69 -9.72 0.10
CA ASN A 98 6.12 -9.15 1.36
C ASN A 98 5.03 -8.23 1.93
N PRO A 99 4.67 -8.38 3.22
CA PRO A 99 3.58 -7.61 3.80
C PRO A 99 3.92 -6.13 3.98
N VAL A 100 5.21 -5.78 4.16
CA VAL A 100 5.68 -4.40 4.23
C VAL A 100 6.91 -4.24 3.35
N VAL A 101 6.86 -3.31 2.39
CA VAL A 101 7.96 -3.00 1.48
C VAL A 101 8.23 -1.49 1.49
N VAL A 102 9.49 -1.11 1.58
CA VAL A 102 9.95 0.27 1.60
C VAL A 102 11.00 0.45 0.51
N TYR A 103 10.67 1.25 -0.50
CA TYR A 103 11.65 1.73 -1.47
C TYR A 103 12.30 3.01 -0.94
N SER A 104 13.61 2.99 -0.76
CA SER A 104 14.38 4.06 -0.13
C SER A 104 15.65 4.41 -0.90
N LYS A 105 16.36 5.43 -0.39
CA LYS A 105 17.75 5.68 -0.74
C LYS A 105 18.60 5.81 0.52
N THR A 106 19.85 5.33 0.46
CA THR A 106 20.77 5.28 1.61
C THR A 106 21.07 6.65 2.20
N TRP A 107 21.21 7.67 1.35
CA TRP A 107 21.58 9.03 1.70
C TRP A 107 20.38 9.94 2.07
N CYS A 108 19.15 9.41 2.04
CA CYS A 108 17.95 10.20 2.28
C CYS A 108 17.51 10.15 3.75
N SER A 109 17.51 11.31 4.43
CA SER A 109 17.07 11.45 5.83
C SER A 109 15.64 10.97 6.06
N TYR A 110 14.70 11.34 5.20
CA TYR A 110 13.30 10.89 5.29
C TYR A 110 13.16 9.35 5.18
N SER A 111 14.01 8.72 4.37
CA SER A 111 14.03 7.27 4.28
C SER A 111 14.56 6.61 5.55
N MET A 112 15.57 7.20 6.19
CA MET A 112 16.09 6.74 7.48
C MET A 112 15.04 6.84 8.58
N GLU A 113 14.23 7.91 8.58
CA GLU A 113 13.15 8.11 9.55
C GLU A 113 12.09 7.02 9.45
N VAL A 114 11.62 6.69 8.24
CA VAL A 114 10.66 5.59 8.01
C VAL A 114 11.22 4.23 8.46
N LYS A 115 12.49 3.94 8.13
CA LYS A 115 13.16 2.71 8.59
C LYS A 115 13.24 2.63 10.11
N ALA A 116 13.58 3.75 10.76
CA ALA A 116 13.62 3.83 12.22
C ALA A 116 12.22 3.69 12.84
N LEU A 117 11.17 4.21 12.20
CA LEU A 117 9.79 4.07 12.65
C LEU A 117 9.35 2.59 12.66
N PHE A 118 9.53 1.86 11.55
CA PHE A 118 9.20 0.44 11.50
C PHE A 118 10.02 -0.39 12.50
N LYS A 119 11.31 -0.08 12.67
CA LYS A 119 12.17 -0.71 13.68
C LYS A 119 11.67 -0.46 15.12
N ARG A 120 11.16 0.74 15.42
CA ARG A 120 10.55 1.04 16.72
C ARG A 120 9.31 0.19 16.95
N ILE A 121 8.40 0.15 15.99
CA ILE A 121 7.16 -0.65 16.06
C ILE A 121 7.47 -2.15 16.10
N GLY A 122 8.68 -2.56 15.74
CA GLY A 122 9.12 -3.96 15.73
C GLY A 122 8.59 -4.73 14.54
N VAL A 123 8.40 -4.05 13.41
CA VAL A 123 7.96 -4.63 12.15
C VAL A 123 9.18 -4.83 11.26
N ASP A 124 9.37 -6.05 10.77
CA ASP A 124 10.37 -6.35 9.75
C ASP A 124 9.84 -5.91 8.38
N ALA A 125 10.34 -4.78 7.91
CA ALA A 125 10.03 -4.24 6.58
C ALA A 125 11.13 -4.60 5.58
N LEU A 126 10.74 -5.04 4.38
CA LEU A 126 11.69 -5.23 3.28
C LEU A 126 12.13 -3.87 2.74
N VAL A 127 13.41 -3.56 2.86
CA VAL A 127 13.99 -2.30 2.40
C VAL A 127 14.72 -2.52 1.07
N ILE A 128 14.37 -1.75 0.05
CA ILE A 128 15.00 -1.77 -1.27
C ILE A 128 15.64 -0.41 -1.53
N GLU A 129 16.96 -0.37 -1.48
CA GLU A 129 17.75 0.85 -1.70
C GLU A 129 17.97 1.07 -3.20
N LEU A 130 17.27 2.06 -3.77
CA LEU A 130 17.31 2.34 -5.21
C LEU A 130 18.69 2.75 -5.69
N ASP A 131 19.50 3.41 -4.85
CA ASP A 131 20.87 3.83 -5.19
C ASP A 131 21.86 2.67 -5.33
N GLN A 132 21.61 1.54 -4.66
CA GLN A 132 22.48 0.36 -4.71
C GLN A 132 22.21 -0.52 -5.94
N LEU A 133 21.08 -0.32 -6.62
CA LEU A 133 20.70 -1.09 -7.81
C LEU A 133 21.40 -0.60 -9.10
N GLY A 134 22.30 0.39 -9.00
CA GLY A 134 23.05 0.93 -10.14
C GLY A 134 22.12 1.45 -11.25
N PRO A 135 22.27 1.00 -12.52
CA PRO A 135 21.48 1.50 -13.65
C PRO A 135 19.98 1.17 -13.55
N GLN A 136 19.61 0.17 -12.75
CA GLN A 136 18.22 -0.23 -12.51
C GLN A 136 17.48 0.77 -11.62
N GLY A 137 18.18 1.41 -10.69
CA GLY A 137 17.59 2.30 -9.68
C GLY A 137 16.73 3.42 -10.26
N PRO A 138 17.27 4.26 -11.17
CA PRO A 138 16.51 5.33 -11.80
C PRO A 138 15.31 4.83 -12.62
N GLN A 139 15.43 3.66 -13.24
CA GLN A 139 14.34 3.07 -14.03
C GLN A 139 13.23 2.54 -13.13
N LEU A 140 13.60 1.90 -12.02
CA LEU A 140 12.68 1.46 -10.99
C LEU A 140 11.94 2.64 -10.36
N GLN A 141 12.63 3.77 -10.14
CA GLN A 141 12.00 5.01 -9.64
C GLN A 141 10.92 5.53 -10.60
N LYS A 142 11.16 5.50 -11.92
CA LYS A 142 10.14 5.85 -12.93
C LYS A 142 8.99 4.86 -12.97
N VAL A 143 9.27 3.57 -12.77
CA VAL A 143 8.23 2.52 -12.69
C VAL A 143 7.34 2.76 -11.47
N LEU A 144 7.93 3.05 -10.31
CA LEU A 144 7.19 3.40 -9.09
C LEU A 144 6.31 4.63 -9.31
N GLU A 145 6.81 5.67 -9.96
CA GLU A 145 6.02 6.85 -10.34
C GLU A 145 4.82 6.48 -11.22
N ARG A 146 4.98 5.59 -12.20
CA ARG A 146 3.84 5.12 -13.02
C ARG A 146 2.82 4.31 -12.23
N LEU A 147 3.27 3.50 -11.27
CA LEU A 147 2.41 2.63 -10.48
C LEU A 147 1.64 3.37 -9.39
N THR A 148 2.31 4.29 -8.69
CA THR A 148 1.76 4.96 -7.51
C THR A 148 1.45 6.44 -7.72
N GLY A 149 1.92 7.03 -8.81
CA GLY A 149 1.92 8.47 -9.03
C GLY A 149 3.01 9.22 -8.24
N GLN A 150 3.88 8.51 -7.50
CA GLN A 150 4.87 9.13 -6.63
C GLN A 150 6.30 8.78 -7.06
N PHE A 151 7.04 9.80 -7.51
CA PHE A 151 8.46 9.67 -7.85
C PHE A 151 9.38 9.71 -6.61
N THR A 152 8.94 10.34 -5.53
CA THR A 152 9.77 10.62 -4.34
C THR A 152 9.98 9.39 -3.48
N VAL A 153 11.20 9.23 -2.97
CA VAL A 153 11.51 8.32 -1.87
C VAL A 153 11.31 9.04 -0.53
N PRO A 154 10.93 8.33 0.55
CA PRO A 154 10.56 6.91 0.58
C PRO A 154 9.19 6.66 -0.08
N ASN A 155 9.00 5.45 -0.63
CA ASN A 155 7.72 4.97 -1.14
C ASN A 155 7.38 3.67 -0.39
N VAL A 156 6.28 3.69 0.37
CA VAL A 156 5.92 2.66 1.35
C VAL A 156 4.69 1.89 0.89
N PHE A 157 4.78 0.56 0.95
CA PHE A 157 3.69 -0.36 0.68
C PHE A 157 3.41 -1.25 1.89
N ILE A 158 2.12 -1.43 2.21
CA ILE A 158 1.65 -2.30 3.29
C ILE A 158 0.49 -3.14 2.75
N GLY A 159 0.58 -4.47 2.84
CA GLY A 159 -0.47 -5.39 2.41
C GLY A 159 -0.85 -5.23 0.94
N GLY A 160 0.14 -4.99 0.08
CA GLY A 160 -0.11 -4.74 -1.34
C GLY A 160 -0.60 -3.33 -1.71
N LYS A 161 -0.89 -2.47 -0.72
CA LYS A 161 -1.42 -1.12 -0.93
C LYS A 161 -0.32 -0.07 -0.79
N HIS A 162 -0.33 0.93 -1.66
CA HIS A 162 0.55 2.09 -1.56
C HIS A 162 0.05 3.04 -0.46
N ILE A 163 0.92 3.35 0.49
CA ILE A 163 0.63 4.23 1.62
C ILE A 163 1.05 5.67 1.34
N GLY A 164 2.18 5.85 0.64
CA GLY A 164 2.75 7.16 0.34
C GLY A 164 4.17 7.32 0.84
N GLY A 165 4.49 8.55 1.26
CA GLY A 165 5.83 8.92 1.71
C GLY A 165 6.05 8.86 3.22
N CYS A 166 7.14 9.50 3.67
CA CYS A 166 7.48 9.60 5.10
C CYS A 166 6.38 10.29 5.89
N THR A 167 5.90 11.44 5.38
CA THR A 167 4.87 12.23 6.04
C THR A 167 3.56 11.45 6.20
N ASP A 168 3.15 10.71 5.18
CA ASP A 168 1.90 9.93 5.22
C ASP A 168 2.02 8.76 6.20
N THR A 169 3.17 8.07 6.19
CA THR A 169 3.44 6.98 7.13
C THR A 169 3.45 7.48 8.59
N VAL A 170 4.11 8.60 8.88
CA VAL A 170 4.14 9.19 10.21
C VAL A 170 2.75 9.69 10.64
N LYS A 171 1.97 10.26 9.73
CA LYS A 171 0.58 10.65 10.00
C LYS A 171 -0.27 9.45 10.40
N LEU A 172 -0.19 8.33 9.68
CA LEU A 172 -0.93 7.11 10.00
C LEU A 172 -0.51 6.51 11.35
N TYR A 173 0.79 6.56 11.65
CA TYR A 173 1.30 6.13 12.96
C TYR A 173 0.72 6.98 14.09
N ARG A 174 0.71 8.32 13.94
CA ARG A 174 0.14 9.24 14.94
C ARG A 174 -1.39 9.12 15.08
N LYS A 175 -2.10 8.79 14.00
CA LYS A 175 -3.54 8.53 14.03
C LYS A 175 -3.90 7.17 14.64
N GLY A 176 -2.90 6.29 14.76
CA GLY A 176 -3.09 4.93 15.22
C GLY A 176 -3.66 3.95 14.21
N GLU A 177 -3.79 4.36 12.95
CA GLU A 177 -4.32 3.55 11.84
C GLU A 177 -3.27 2.56 11.30
N LEU A 178 -1.99 2.75 11.59
CA LEU A 178 -0.92 1.88 11.11
C LEU A 178 -0.95 0.49 11.76
N THR A 179 -1.23 0.41 13.05
CA THR A 179 -1.29 -0.86 13.81
C THR A 179 -2.40 -1.80 13.34
N PRO A 180 -3.68 -1.37 13.15
CA PRO A 180 -4.71 -2.26 12.65
C PRO A 180 -4.41 -2.79 11.26
N MET A 181 -3.84 -1.98 10.36
CA MET A 181 -3.42 -2.45 9.03
C MET A 181 -2.36 -3.56 9.09
N LEU A 182 -1.42 -3.46 10.03
CA LEU A 182 -0.40 -4.50 10.25
C LEU A 182 -0.99 -5.75 10.93
N SER A 183 -1.95 -5.55 11.82
CA SER A 183 -2.67 -6.65 12.49
C SER A 183 -3.51 -7.47 11.53
N GLU A 184 -4.14 -6.83 10.52
CA GLU A 184 -4.85 -7.52 9.43
C GLU A 184 -3.94 -8.46 8.62
N LEU A 185 -2.63 -8.19 8.60
CA LEU A 185 -1.61 -8.97 7.92
C LEU A 185 -0.91 -9.97 8.86
N ASN A 186 -1.43 -10.17 10.08
CA ASN A 186 -0.85 -11.03 11.11
C ASN A 186 0.59 -10.67 11.51
N ILE A 187 1.00 -9.41 11.35
CA ILE A 187 2.31 -8.94 11.80
C ILE A 187 2.22 -8.55 13.28
N ASN A 188 3.02 -9.21 14.11
CA ASN A 188 3.14 -8.87 15.52
C ASN A 188 3.93 -7.56 15.67
N THR A 189 3.23 -6.45 15.93
CA THR A 189 3.87 -5.22 16.35
C THR A 189 4.24 -5.31 17.82
N LYS A 190 5.44 -4.87 18.21
CA LYS A 190 5.72 -4.60 19.63
C LYS A 190 4.67 -3.60 20.08
N SER A 191 4.00 -3.90 21.20
CA SER A 191 2.99 -3.04 21.83
C SER A 191 3.66 -1.77 22.38
N LEU A 192 4.22 -0.96 21.50
CA LEU A 192 4.63 0.39 21.84
C LEU A 192 3.37 1.24 21.75
N GLN A 193 3.04 1.88 22.87
CA GLN A 193 2.05 2.93 22.95
C GLN A 193 2.30 3.89 21.77
N GLN A 194 1.32 3.95 20.87
CA GLN A 194 1.25 5.05 19.93
C GLN A 194 1.30 6.35 20.76
N PRO A 195 2.02 7.38 20.30
CA PRO A 195 2.20 8.62 21.05
C PRO A 195 0.87 9.31 21.37
#